data_AF-A0A1Q3TD15-F1
#
_entry.id   AF-A0A1Q3TD15-F1
#
_cell.length_a   1.000
_cell.length_b   1.000
_cell.length_c   1.000
_cell.angle_alpha   90.00
_cell.angle_beta   90.00
_cell.angle_gamma   90.00
#
_symmetry.space_group_name_H-M   'P 1'
#
loop_
_entity.id
_entity.type
_entity.pdbx_description
1 polymer ?
#
loop_
_entity_poly.entity_id
_entity_poly.type
_entity_poly.pdbx_seq_one_letter_code
_entity_poly.pdbx_strand_id
1 'polypeptide(L)'
;MKPANQEEKMLYARMGEAICKIQVLEQALSHCLTVKLNPDVDERDANVFLSRQQSLTFGMVVKLAAKEGAYSDKIQKALEELLAERNWLVHHAMLDSQQGNSIVVTEPILQRIKSIASKAEKFQLILEWDLVEFAQSKGRNISKMIEVLKREKGEKSVEFQWLFS
;
A
#
# COMPACT_ATOMS: atom_id res chain seq x y z
N MET A 1 -1.66 -34.02 -3.19
CA MET A 1 -2.62 -32.97 -3.58
C MET A 1 -2.85 -33.05 -5.08
N LYS A 2 -4.10 -32.89 -5.56
CA LYS A 2 -4.36 -32.74 -7.00
C LYS A 2 -3.74 -31.42 -7.50
N PRO A 3 -3.24 -31.36 -8.75
CA PRO A 3 -2.83 -30.10 -9.35
C PRO A 3 -3.99 -29.11 -9.40
N ALA A 4 -3.68 -27.83 -9.24
CA ALA A 4 -4.67 -26.76 -9.34
C ALA A 4 -5.29 -26.70 -10.76
N ASN A 5 -6.60 -26.55 -10.85
CA ASN A 5 -7.30 -26.29 -12.10
C ASN A 5 -7.07 -24.83 -12.57
N GLN A 6 -7.64 -24.44 -13.72
CA GLN A 6 -7.40 -23.11 -14.28
C GLN A 6 -8.02 -21.98 -13.44
N GLU A 7 -9.17 -22.20 -12.83
CA GLU A 7 -9.83 -21.21 -11.97
C GLU A 7 -9.03 -21.00 -10.68
N GLU A 8 -8.59 -22.09 -10.03
CA GLU A 8 -7.72 -22.06 -8.86
C GLU A 8 -6.42 -21.31 -9.16
N LYS A 9 -5.79 -21.59 -10.30
CA LYS A 9 -4.58 -20.85 -10.76
C LYS A 9 -4.86 -19.35 -10.95
N MET A 10 -6.00 -19.00 -11.55
CA MET A 10 -6.40 -17.60 -11.72
C MET A 10 -6.58 -16.92 -10.37
N LEU A 11 -7.28 -17.55 -9.43
CA LEU A 11 -7.46 -17.03 -8.07
C LEU A 11 -6.11 -16.79 -7.39
N TYR A 12 -5.23 -17.80 -7.39
CA TYR A 12 -3.90 -17.68 -6.78
C TYR A 12 -3.06 -16.57 -7.42
N ALA A 13 -3.12 -16.44 -8.75
CA ALA A 13 -2.42 -15.37 -9.46
C ALA A 13 -2.93 -13.98 -9.04
N ARG A 14 -4.25 -13.79 -8.92
CA ARG A 14 -4.84 -12.53 -8.47
C ARG A 14 -4.52 -12.21 -7.01
N MET A 15 -4.57 -13.21 -6.14
CA MET A 15 -4.16 -13.05 -4.75
C MET A 15 -2.69 -12.67 -4.66
N GLY A 16 -1.82 -13.33 -5.41
CA GLY A 16 -0.39 -13.02 -5.50
C GLY A 16 -0.14 -11.60 -6.00
N GLU A 17 -0.81 -11.18 -7.07
CA GLU A 17 -0.75 -9.81 -7.60
C GLU A 17 -1.12 -8.77 -6.53
N ALA A 18 -2.23 -8.98 -5.83
CA ALA A 18 -2.67 -8.08 -4.76
C ALA A 18 -1.65 -8.01 -3.60
N ILE A 19 -1.11 -9.15 -3.16
CA ILE A 19 -0.09 -9.22 -2.13
C ILE A 19 1.18 -8.47 -2.56
N CYS A 20 1.66 -8.70 -3.79
CA CYS A 20 2.85 -8.01 -4.31
C CYS A 20 2.65 -6.49 -4.35
N LYS A 21 1.48 -6.01 -4.80
CA LYS A 21 1.16 -4.57 -4.80
C LYS A 21 1.11 -3.98 -3.39
N ILE A 22 0.59 -4.72 -2.40
CA ILE A 22 0.63 -4.32 -0.99
C ILE A 22 2.07 -4.25 -0.46
N GLN A 23 2.93 -5.20 -0.83
CA GLN A 23 4.35 -5.18 -0.41
C GLN A 23 5.10 -3.97 -1.00
N VAL A 24 4.81 -3.60 -2.25
CA VAL A 24 5.34 -2.36 -2.84
C VAL A 24 4.85 -1.13 -2.06
N LEU A 25 3.57 -1.10 -1.69
CA LEU A 25 3.02 -0.03 -0.85
C LEU A 25 3.67 0.02 0.55
N GLU A 26 3.88 -1.13 1.18
CA GLU A 26 4.55 -1.26 2.48
C GLU A 26 5.96 -0.67 2.46
N GLN A 27 6.72 -0.93 1.38
CA GLN A 27 8.03 -0.33 1.18
C GLN A 27 7.93 1.19 0.99
N ALA A 28 7.02 1.67 0.13
CA ALA A 28 6.80 3.10 -0.06
C ALA A 28 6.45 3.81 1.25
N LEU A 29 5.57 3.21 2.06
CA LEU A 29 5.17 3.72 3.37
C LEU A 29 6.36 3.77 4.34
N SER A 30 7.20 2.74 4.37
CA SER A 30 8.41 2.68 5.20
C SER A 30 9.41 3.79 4.84
N HIS A 31 9.62 4.04 3.54
CA HIS A 31 10.45 5.14 3.06
C HIS A 31 9.87 6.51 3.45
N CYS A 32 8.56 6.71 3.22
CA CYS A 32 7.90 7.96 3.57
C CYS A 32 7.99 8.26 5.08
N LEU A 33 7.72 7.26 5.94
CA LEU A 33 7.85 7.41 7.38
C LEU A 33 9.27 7.72 7.81
N THR A 34 10.28 7.11 7.19
CA THR A 34 11.69 7.39 7.50
C THR A 34 11.98 8.87 7.33
N VAL A 35 11.58 9.46 6.21
CA VAL A 35 11.81 10.88 5.92
C VAL A 35 10.95 11.78 6.82
N LYS A 36 9.67 11.43 7.01
CA LYS A 36 8.73 12.25 7.79
C LYS A 36 9.06 12.31 9.27
N LEU A 37 9.49 11.20 9.85
CA LEU A 37 9.81 11.10 11.27
C LEU A 37 11.24 11.54 11.59
N ASN A 38 12.12 11.62 10.58
CA ASN A 38 13.51 12.01 10.74
C ASN A 38 13.93 13.07 9.68
N PRO A 39 13.29 14.24 9.61
CA PRO A 39 13.51 15.20 8.51
C PRO A 39 14.89 15.89 8.53
N ASP A 40 15.57 15.86 9.68
CA ASP A 40 16.79 16.64 9.96
C ASP A 40 17.99 15.75 10.31
N VAL A 41 17.83 14.42 10.26
CA VAL A 41 18.94 13.48 10.51
C VAL A 41 19.79 13.31 9.26
N ASP A 42 21.02 12.82 9.44
CA ASP A 42 21.87 12.46 8.31
C ASP A 42 21.40 11.16 7.62
N GLU A 43 21.96 10.91 6.43
CA GLU A 43 21.60 9.74 5.64
C GLU A 43 21.90 8.41 6.36
N ARG A 44 22.96 8.36 7.17
CA ARG A 44 23.36 7.13 7.87
C ARG A 44 22.30 6.75 8.91
N ASP A 45 21.89 7.71 9.72
CA ASP A 45 20.88 7.50 10.76
C ASP A 45 19.50 7.23 10.14
N ALA A 46 19.15 7.93 9.05
CA ALA A 46 17.95 7.64 8.28
C ALA A 46 17.95 6.20 7.73
N ASN A 47 19.07 5.72 7.21
CA ASN A 47 19.20 4.34 6.69
C ASN A 47 19.09 3.29 7.81
N VAL A 48 19.63 3.56 9.00
CA VAL A 48 19.42 2.69 10.16
C VAL A 48 17.95 2.61 10.52
N PHE A 49 17.24 3.76 10.54
CA PHE A 49 15.81 3.77 10.79
C PHE A 49 15.03 3.00 9.72
N LEU A 50 15.32 3.24 8.44
CA LEU A 50 14.68 2.56 7.31
C LEU A 50 14.83 1.04 7.41
N SER A 51 16.04 0.54 7.70
CA SER A 51 16.29 -0.90 7.82
C SER A 51 15.40 -1.57 8.87
N ARG A 52 15.09 -0.86 9.97
CA ARG A 52 14.16 -1.34 10.99
C ARG A 52 12.73 -1.34 10.47
N GLN A 53 12.31 -0.27 9.77
CA GLN A 53 10.97 -0.20 9.19
C GLN A 53 10.72 -1.28 8.14
N GLN A 54 11.71 -1.60 7.31
CA GLN A 54 11.61 -2.63 6.27
C GLN A 54 11.47 -4.06 6.82
N SER A 55 11.77 -4.27 8.11
CA SER A 55 11.49 -5.55 8.79
C SER A 55 10.05 -5.68 9.28
N LEU A 56 9.27 -4.59 9.24
CA LEU A 56 7.89 -4.55 9.71
C LEU A 56 6.92 -4.96 8.60
N THR A 57 5.84 -5.61 9.00
CA THR A 57 4.71 -5.87 8.08
C THR A 57 3.86 -4.63 7.85
N PHE A 58 3.07 -4.60 6.78
CA PHE A 58 2.18 -3.49 6.42
C PHE A 58 1.32 -3.04 7.59
N GLY A 59 0.73 -3.99 8.33
CA GLY A 59 -0.08 -3.68 9.51
C GLY A 59 0.71 -3.04 10.65
N MET A 60 2.00 -3.37 10.82
CA MET A 60 2.86 -2.73 11.81
C MET A 60 3.26 -1.32 11.38
N VAL A 61 3.58 -1.12 10.10
CA VAL A 61 3.93 0.20 9.55
C VAL A 61 2.72 1.15 9.59
N VAL A 62 1.51 0.69 9.25
CA VAL A 62 0.26 1.48 9.37
C VAL A 62 -0.02 1.87 10.83
N LYS A 63 0.21 0.98 11.79
CA LYS A 63 0.06 1.29 13.22
C LYS A 63 1.10 2.31 13.70
N LEU A 64 2.34 2.22 13.22
CA LEU A 64 3.38 3.21 13.52
C LEU A 64 2.99 4.58 12.97
N ALA A 65 2.53 4.64 11.72
CA ALA A 65 2.07 5.87 11.09
C ALA A 65 0.96 6.56 11.90
N ALA A 66 -0.02 5.78 12.39
CA ALA A 66 -1.07 6.28 13.28
C ALA A 66 -0.52 6.83 14.60
N LYS A 67 0.35 6.04 15.25
CA LYS A 67 0.94 6.37 16.56
C LYS A 67 1.73 7.68 16.51
N GLU A 68 2.47 7.91 15.44
CA GLU A 68 3.33 9.09 15.28
C GLU A 68 2.61 10.26 14.59
N GLY A 69 1.33 10.10 14.20
CA GLY A 69 0.57 11.14 13.51
C GLY A 69 1.19 11.54 12.17
N ALA A 70 1.79 10.58 11.45
CA ALA A 70 2.60 10.87 10.25
C ALA A 70 1.79 11.35 9.04
N TYR A 71 0.48 11.11 9.05
CA TYR A 71 -0.44 11.46 7.97
C TYR A 71 -1.71 12.11 8.52
N SER A 72 -2.44 12.82 7.64
CA SER A 72 -3.78 13.30 7.96
C SER A 72 -4.73 12.15 8.30
N ASP A 73 -5.75 12.42 9.12
CA ASP A 73 -6.79 11.44 9.50
C ASP A 73 -7.40 10.75 8.28
N LYS A 74 -7.56 11.50 7.19
CA LYS A 74 -8.09 11.00 5.92
C LYS A 74 -7.20 9.89 5.35
N ILE A 75 -5.90 10.16 5.17
CA ILE A 75 -4.95 9.16 4.66
C ILE A 75 -4.83 7.98 5.63
N GLN A 76 -4.74 8.26 6.93
CA GLN A 76 -4.59 7.23 7.95
C GLN A 76 -5.79 6.27 7.97
N LYS A 77 -7.01 6.79 7.98
CA LYS A 77 -8.23 5.97 7.94
C LYS A 77 -8.24 5.04 6.73
N ALA A 78 -7.84 5.53 5.56
CA ALA A 78 -7.90 4.73 4.35
C ALA A 78 -6.74 3.70 4.23
N LEU A 79 -5.61 3.95 4.89
CA LEU A 79 -4.59 2.91 5.13
C LEU A 79 -5.13 1.79 6.03
N GLU A 80 -5.90 2.13 7.06
CA GLU A 80 -6.55 1.16 7.97
C GLU A 80 -7.63 0.33 7.27
N GLU A 81 -8.43 0.96 6.40
CA GLU A 81 -9.39 0.27 5.55
C GLU A 81 -8.69 -0.72 4.60
N LEU A 82 -7.60 -0.30 3.96
CA LEU A 82 -6.79 -1.20 3.11
C LEU A 82 -6.15 -2.34 3.93
N LEU A 83 -5.72 -2.06 5.17
CA LEU A 83 -5.20 -3.08 6.08
C LEU A 83 -6.27 -4.13 6.41
N ALA A 84 -7.52 -3.71 6.67
CA ALA A 84 -8.62 -4.63 6.89
C ALA A 84 -8.86 -5.54 5.68
N GLU A 85 -8.85 -4.98 4.47
CA GLU A 85 -8.99 -5.74 3.22
C GLU A 85 -7.82 -6.71 2.98
N ARG A 86 -6.59 -6.29 3.27
CA ARG A 86 -5.41 -7.16 3.22
C ARG A 86 -5.51 -8.31 4.21
N ASN A 87 -5.98 -8.04 5.43
CA ASN A 87 -6.18 -9.08 6.43
C ASN A 87 -7.24 -10.08 5.96
N TRP A 88 -8.34 -9.61 5.36
CA TRP A 88 -9.31 -10.49 4.70
C TRP A 88 -8.65 -11.34 3.60
N LEU A 89 -7.83 -10.74 2.73
CA LEU A 89 -7.14 -11.46 1.66
C LEU A 89 -6.27 -12.61 2.19
N VAL A 90 -5.54 -12.37 3.27
CA VAL A 90 -4.60 -13.34 3.84
C VAL A 90 -5.30 -14.41 4.69
N HIS A 91 -6.35 -14.04 5.43
CA HIS A 91 -6.96 -14.93 6.42
C HIS A 91 -8.28 -15.58 5.97
N HIS A 92 -9.02 -14.94 5.06
CA HIS A 92 -10.39 -15.33 4.75
C HIS A 92 -10.64 -15.63 3.27
N ALA A 93 -9.93 -15.02 2.32
CA ALA A 93 -10.21 -15.20 0.90
C ALA A 93 -10.25 -16.67 0.44
N MET A 94 -9.38 -17.52 0.99
CA MET A 94 -9.39 -18.96 0.68
C MET A 94 -10.58 -19.68 1.32
N LEU A 95 -10.95 -19.33 2.55
CA LEU A 95 -12.11 -19.91 3.24
C LEU A 95 -13.41 -19.53 2.53
N ASP A 96 -13.53 -18.25 2.17
CA ASP A 96 -14.70 -17.71 1.46
C ASP A 96 -14.82 -18.29 0.03
N SER A 97 -13.71 -18.77 -0.53
CA SER A 97 -13.69 -19.45 -1.83
C SER A 97 -13.97 -20.95 -1.73
N GLN A 98 -14.20 -21.53 -0.55
CA GLN A 98 -14.44 -22.98 -0.41
C GLN A 98 -15.92 -23.34 -0.47
N GLN A 99 -16.25 -24.37 -1.24
CA GLN A 99 -17.52 -25.08 -1.19
C GLN A 99 -17.26 -26.57 -1.01
N GLY A 100 -17.43 -27.06 0.22
CA GLY A 100 -16.99 -28.38 0.62
C GLY A 100 -15.48 -28.54 0.45
N ASN A 101 -15.06 -29.52 -0.35
CA ASN A 101 -13.64 -29.82 -0.61
C ASN A 101 -13.11 -29.17 -1.90
N SER A 102 -13.88 -28.28 -2.53
CA SER A 102 -13.52 -27.63 -3.79
C SER A 102 -13.44 -26.12 -3.60
N ILE A 103 -12.50 -25.50 -4.31
CA ILE A 103 -12.46 -24.04 -4.46
C ILE A 103 -13.45 -23.64 -5.56
N VAL A 104 -14.30 -22.67 -5.26
CA VAL A 104 -15.26 -22.08 -6.18
C VAL A 104 -14.91 -20.60 -6.33
N VAL A 105 -14.39 -20.28 -7.50
CA VAL A 105 -13.97 -18.92 -7.83
C VAL A 105 -15.19 -18.15 -8.31
N THR A 106 -15.60 -17.15 -7.53
CA THR A 106 -16.73 -16.30 -7.87
C THR A 106 -16.26 -14.93 -8.32
N GLU A 107 -17.02 -14.30 -9.21
CA GLU A 107 -16.72 -12.95 -9.70
C GLU A 107 -16.60 -11.92 -8.56
N PRO A 108 -17.46 -11.92 -7.51
CA PRO A 108 -17.30 -11.01 -6.38
C PRO A 108 -15.96 -11.13 -5.65
N ILE A 109 -15.45 -12.36 -5.47
CA ILE A 109 -14.14 -12.59 -4.83
C ILE A 109 -13.03 -12.02 -5.71
N LEU A 110 -13.08 -12.30 -7.02
CA LEU A 110 -12.09 -11.77 -7.97
C LEU A 110 -12.09 -10.24 -8.01
N GLN A 111 -13.28 -9.62 -8.03
CA GLN A 111 -13.40 -8.16 -8.02
C GLN A 111 -12.89 -7.55 -6.71
N ARG A 112 -13.15 -8.19 -5.56
CA ARG A 112 -12.60 -7.73 -4.28
C ARG A 112 -11.08 -7.78 -4.28
N ILE A 113 -10.47 -8.89 -4.71
CA ILE A 113 -9.01 -9.03 -4.81
C ILE A 113 -8.40 -8.00 -5.76
N LYS A 114 -9.03 -7.79 -6.93
CA LYS A 114 -8.61 -6.77 -7.90
C LYS A 114 -8.68 -5.36 -7.29
N SER A 115 -9.75 -5.06 -6.55
CA SER A 115 -9.93 -3.78 -5.85
C SER A 115 -8.80 -3.54 -4.85
N ILE A 116 -8.36 -4.56 -4.11
CA ILE A 116 -7.22 -4.47 -3.19
C ILE A 116 -5.94 -4.09 -3.95
N ALA A 117 -5.63 -4.78 -5.05
CA ALA A 117 -4.46 -4.49 -5.86
C ALA A 117 -4.47 -3.04 -6.40
N SER A 118 -5.60 -2.61 -6.97
CA SER A 118 -5.77 -1.25 -7.49
C SER A 118 -5.72 -0.19 -6.40
N LYS A 119 -6.29 -0.45 -5.21
CA LYS A 119 -6.18 0.47 -4.07
C LYS A 119 -4.74 0.61 -3.62
N ALA A 120 -3.99 -0.50 -3.48
CA ALA A 120 -2.59 -0.43 -3.05
C ALA A 120 -1.72 0.42 -3.98
N GLU A 121 -1.89 0.27 -5.31
CA GLU A 121 -1.20 1.10 -6.30
C GLU A 121 -1.58 2.58 -6.22
N LYS A 122 -2.87 2.89 -6.06
CA LYS A 122 -3.31 4.27 -5.89
C LYS A 122 -2.80 4.90 -4.59
N PHE A 123 -2.73 4.12 -3.51
CA PHE A 123 -2.17 4.59 -2.24
C PHE A 123 -0.68 4.89 -2.34
N GLN A 124 0.07 4.13 -3.13
CA GLN A 124 1.48 4.45 -3.35
C GLN A 124 1.63 5.87 -3.92
N LEU A 125 0.82 6.22 -4.91
CA LEU A 125 0.83 7.56 -5.50
C LEU A 125 0.41 8.65 -4.50
N ILE A 126 -0.57 8.37 -3.64
CA ILE A 126 -0.98 9.30 -2.56
C ILE A 126 0.21 9.60 -1.65
N LEU A 127 0.88 8.56 -1.15
CA LEU A 127 1.98 8.71 -0.19
C LEU A 127 3.16 9.46 -0.81
N GLU A 128 3.46 9.23 -2.09
CA GLU A 128 4.52 9.93 -2.80
C GLU A 128 4.21 11.43 -2.95
N TRP A 129 2.98 11.80 -3.29
CA TRP A 129 2.58 13.21 -3.35
C TRP A 129 2.52 13.88 -1.98
N ASP A 130 2.07 13.18 -0.95
CA ASP A 130 2.08 13.67 0.43
C ASP A 130 3.52 13.85 0.95
N LEU A 131 4.46 12.99 0.55
CA LEU A 131 5.89 13.17 0.84
C LEU A 131 6.48 14.40 0.13
N VAL A 132 6.09 14.65 -1.12
CA VAL A 132 6.46 15.86 -1.88
C VAL A 132 5.99 17.11 -1.12
N GLU A 133 4.73 17.15 -0.70
CA GLU A 133 4.19 18.29 0.06
C GLU A 133 4.92 18.49 1.39
N PHE A 134 5.19 17.40 2.10
CA PHE A 134 5.98 17.44 3.33
C PHE A 134 7.37 18.02 3.08
N ALA A 135 8.11 17.53 2.08
CA ALA A 135 9.46 17.99 1.78
C ALA A 135 9.49 19.48 1.37
N GLN A 136 8.49 19.93 0.60
CA GLN A 136 8.28 21.34 0.27
C GLN A 136 8.05 22.19 1.52
N SER A 137 7.21 21.72 2.46
CA SER A 137 6.97 22.42 3.73
C SER A 137 8.24 22.57 4.58
N LYS A 138 9.23 21.69 4.38
CA LYS A 138 10.55 21.74 5.01
C LYS A 138 11.59 22.52 4.19
N GLY A 139 11.18 23.21 3.13
CA GLY A 139 12.05 24.04 2.29
C GLY A 139 13.02 23.25 1.40
N ARG A 140 12.79 21.94 1.21
CA ARG A 140 13.64 21.10 0.34
C ARG A 140 13.30 21.36 -1.12
N ASN A 141 14.33 21.47 -1.97
CA ASN A 141 14.12 21.56 -3.42
C ASN A 141 13.82 20.17 -3.98
N ILE A 142 12.58 19.99 -4.44
CA ILE A 142 12.07 18.71 -4.98
C ILE A 142 11.59 18.81 -6.43
N SER A 143 11.97 19.86 -7.17
CA SER A 143 11.48 20.09 -8.53
C SER A 143 11.78 18.90 -9.47
N LYS A 144 12.98 18.31 -9.37
CA LYS A 144 13.34 17.11 -10.13
C LYS A 144 12.47 15.90 -9.79
N MET A 145 12.11 15.74 -8.52
CA MET A 145 11.25 14.63 -8.08
C MET A 145 9.83 14.79 -8.62
N ILE A 146 9.31 16.02 -8.62
CA ILE A 146 8.01 16.35 -9.22
C ILE A 146 8.03 16.06 -10.73
N GLU A 147 9.08 16.45 -11.45
CA GLU A 147 9.23 16.16 -12.88
C GLU A 147 9.20 14.66 -13.17
N VAL A 148 9.94 13.86 -12.38
CA VAL A 148 9.98 12.39 -12.50
C VAL A 148 8.61 11.79 -12.20
N LEU A 149 7.95 12.19 -11.10
CA LEU A 149 6.62 11.69 -10.74
C LEU A 149 5.59 11.99 -11.82
N LYS A 150 5.58 13.22 -12.36
CA LYS A 150 4.67 13.60 -13.46
C LYS A 150 4.89 12.77 -14.72
N ARG A 151 6.15 12.53 -15.07
CA ARG A 151 6.52 11.72 -16.25
C ARG A 151 6.09 10.27 -16.11
N GLU A 152 6.27 9.68 -14.92
CA GLU A 152 6.10 8.25 -14.71
C GLU A 152 4.68 7.87 -14.26
N LYS A 153 4.01 8.74 -13.52
CA LYS A 153 2.75 8.44 -12.83
C LYS A 153 1.64 9.45 -13.11
N GLY A 154 1.92 10.44 -13.94
CA GLY A 154 0.97 11.50 -14.30
C GLY A 154 0.92 12.65 -13.30
N GLU A 155 0.12 13.65 -13.63
CA GLU A 155 -0.13 14.80 -12.75
C GLU A 155 -0.75 14.36 -11.42
N LYS A 156 -0.57 15.18 -10.39
CA LYS A 156 -1.32 15.02 -9.13
C LYS A 156 -2.80 15.12 -9.47
N SER A 157 -3.50 14.00 -9.54
CA SER A 157 -4.91 14.03 -9.88
C SER A 157 -5.68 14.71 -8.74
N VAL A 158 -6.60 15.61 -9.11
CA VAL A 158 -7.59 16.19 -8.18
C VAL A 158 -8.51 15.08 -7.60
N GLU A 159 -8.45 13.89 -8.20
CA GLU A 159 -9.24 12.68 -7.98
C GLU A 159 -8.93 11.87 -6.72
N PHE A 160 -8.11 12.37 -5.78
CA PHE A 160 -8.05 11.75 -4.45
C PHE A 160 -9.32 11.99 -3.61
N GLN A 161 -10.42 12.45 -4.21
CA GLN A 161 -11.72 12.53 -3.56
C GLN A 161 -12.48 11.19 -3.60
N TRP A 162 -12.39 10.40 -4.68
CA TRP A 162 -13.15 9.16 -4.86
C TRP A 162 -12.66 7.97 -4.03
N LEU A 163 -11.45 8.02 -3.47
CA LEU A 163 -10.94 6.99 -2.56
C LEU A 163 -11.59 7.04 -1.17
N PHE A 164 -12.38 8.08 -0.93
CA PHE A 164 -13.02 8.39 0.34
C PHE A 164 -14.54 8.61 0.18
N SER A 165 -15.07 8.24 -0.99
CA SER A 165 -16.50 8.14 -1.32
C SER A 165 -16.95 6.70 -1.15
#